data_AF-A0A950RW56-F1
#
_entry.id   AF-A0A950RW56-F1
#
_cell.length_a   1.000
_cell.length_b   1.000
_cell.length_c   1.000
_cell.angle_alpha   90.00
_cell.angle_beta   90.00
_cell.angle_gamma   90.00
#
_symmetry.space_group_name_H-M   'P 1'
#
loop_
_entity.id
_entity.type
_entity.pdbx_description
1 polymer ?
#
loop_
_entity_poly.entity_id
_entity_poly.type
_entity_poly.pdbx_seq_one_letter_code
_entity_poly.pdbx_strand_id
1 'polypeptide(L)' 'YIQRGIITLAINQQPFLEGYFAVADLALNLKYGVQPVNVNTGTQFVDESNVDRVLQLIAEGKG' A
#
# COMPACT_ATOMS: atom_id res chain seq x y z
N TYR A 1 -10.19 13.86 7.78
CA TYR A 1 -9.47 15.15 7.85
C TYR A 1 -9.24 15.75 6.47
N ILE A 2 -8.78 14.97 5.49
CA ILE A 2 -8.72 15.40 4.08
C ILE A 2 -10.11 15.75 3.54
N GLN A 3 -11.11 14.87 3.68
CA GLN A 3 -12.52 15.14 3.33
C GLN A 3 -13.14 16.39 4.00
N ARG A 4 -12.52 16.89 5.08
CA ARG A 4 -12.99 18.08 5.82
C ARG A 4 -12.20 19.34 5.45
N GLY A 5 -11.28 19.26 4.48
CA GLY A 5 -10.38 20.34 4.08
C GLY A 5 -9.32 20.73 5.11
N ILE A 6 -9.10 19.91 6.15
CA ILE A 6 -8.15 20.22 7.24
C ILE A 6 -6.72 19.80 6.88
N ILE A 7 -6.58 18.72 6.11
CA ILE A 7 -5.30 18.21 5.61
C ILE A 7 -5.38 18.23 4.08
N THR A 8 -4.46 18.92 3.42
CA THR A 8 -4.46 19.04 1.95
C THR A 8 -3.95 17.78 1.26
N LEU A 9 -3.00 17.07 1.89
CA LEU A 9 -2.31 15.94 1.29
C LEU A 9 -1.84 14.95 2.36
N ALA A 10 -1.95 13.66 2.08
CA ALA A 10 -1.25 12.60 2.78
C ALA A 10 -0.41 11.77 1.81
N ILE A 11 0.68 11.20 2.32
CA ILE A 11 1.52 10.25 1.58
C ILE A 11 1.12 8.84 2.03
N ASN A 12 0.62 8.02 1.11
CA ASN A 12 0.39 6.60 1.35
C ASN A 12 1.63 5.78 0.91
N GLN A 13 2.11 4.93 1.81
CA GLN A 13 3.24 4.01 1.59
C GLN A 13 2.80 2.54 1.38
N GLN A 14 1.48 2.28 1.36
CA GLN A 14 0.88 0.96 1.06
C GLN A 14 1.40 -0.19 1.96
N PRO A 15 1.20 -0.13 3.31
CA PRO A 15 1.71 -1.13 4.24
C PRO A 15 1.16 -2.55 4.00
N PHE A 16 -0.06 -2.70 3.45
CA PHE A 16 -0.56 -4.00 3.03
C PHE A 16 0.35 -4.66 1.99
N LEU A 17 0.85 -3.87 1.04
CA LEU A 17 1.67 -4.35 -0.05
C LEU A 17 3.06 -4.77 0.44
N GLU A 18 3.62 -4.05 1.40
CA GLU A 18 4.87 -4.44 2.07
C GLU A 18 4.76 -5.80 2.76
N GLY A 19 3.68 -6.02 3.52
CA GLY A 19 3.42 -7.30 4.17
C GLY A 19 3.17 -8.45 3.17
N TYR A 20 2.43 -8.16 2.09
CA TYR A 20 2.16 -9.13 1.03
C TYR A 20 3.45 -9.59 0.34
N PHE A 21 4.29 -8.65 -0.09
CA PHE A 21 5.55 -8.98 -0.76
C PHE A 21 6.52 -9.74 0.16
N ALA A 22 6.59 -9.38 1.44
CA ALA A 22 7.42 -10.11 2.40
C ALA A 22 7.07 -11.61 2.46
N VAL A 23 5.78 -11.96 2.48
CA VAL A 23 5.34 -13.36 2.52
C VAL A 23 5.46 -14.03 1.14
N ALA A 24 5.09 -13.33 0.07
CA ALA A 24 5.11 -13.87 -1.28
C ALA A 24 6.54 -14.19 -1.74
N ASP A 25 7.50 -13.29 -1.51
CA ASP A 25 8.90 -13.48 -1.88
C ASP A 25 9.52 -14.68 -1.14
N LEU A 26 9.21 -14.85 0.15
CA LEU A 26 9.65 -16.01 0.92
C LEU A 26 9.05 -17.31 0.36
N ALA A 27 7.77 -17.33 0.03
CA ALA A 27 7.12 -18.51 -0.54
C ALA A 27 7.70 -18.89 -1.91
N LEU A 28 7.95 -17.90 -2.77
CA LEU A 28 8.57 -18.10 -4.09
C LEU A 28 10.03 -18.57 -3.97
N ASN A 29 10.77 -18.05 -3.00
CA ASN A 29 12.13 -18.49 -2.72
C ASN A 29 12.16 -19.97 -2.30
N LEU A 30 11.32 -20.35 -1.33
CA LEU A 30 11.25 -21.74 -0.84
C LEU A 30 10.80 -22.73 -1.92
N LYS A 31 9.86 -22.33 -2.78
CA LYS A 31 9.26 -23.24 -3.78
C LYS A 31 10.06 -23.32 -5.08
N TYR A 32 10.64 -22.21 -5.52
CA TYR A 32 11.22 -22.08 -6.86
C TYR A 32 12.63 -21.49 -6.89
N GLY A 33 13.21 -21.13 -5.74
CA GLY A 33 14.56 -20.55 -5.66
C GLY A 33 14.66 -19.10 -6.15
N VAL A 34 13.53 -18.40 -6.33
CA VAL A 34 13.50 -16.98 -6.73
C VAL A 34 14.04 -16.14 -5.58
N GLN A 35 15.01 -15.26 -5.85
CA GLN A 35 15.57 -14.38 -4.81
C GLN A 35 14.60 -13.23 -4.51
N PRO A 36 14.36 -12.90 -3.22
CA PRO A 36 13.60 -11.73 -2.83
C PRO A 36 14.20 -10.44 -3.43
N VAL A 37 13.33 -9.49 -3.79
CA VAL A 37 13.75 -8.21 -4.35
C VAL A 37 13.20 -7.05 -3.54
N ASN A 38 13.92 -5.93 -3.54
CA ASN A 38 13.40 -4.71 -2.94
C ASN A 38 12.30 -4.15 -3.83
N VAL A 39 11.05 -4.21 -3.37
CA VAL A 39 9.89 -3.63 -4.05
C VAL A 39 9.53 -2.31 -3.39
N ASN A 40 9.60 -1.22 -4.15
CA ASN A 40 9.16 0.08 -3.68
C ASN A 40 7.62 0.16 -3.66
N THR A 41 7.05 0.29 -2.47
CA THR A 41 5.61 0.41 -2.18
C THR A 41 5.15 1.86 -1.96
N GLY A 42 6.06 2.85 -2.04
CA GLY A 42 5.75 4.29 -1.93
C GLY A 42 5.96 5.04 -3.25
N THR A 43 5.20 6.07 -3.63
CA THR A 43 4.45 7.07 -2.86
C THR A 43 3.14 7.36 -3.61
N GLN A 44 1.99 7.14 -2.99
CA GLN A 44 0.72 7.62 -3.53
C GLN A 44 0.29 8.88 -2.79
N PHE A 45 0.10 9.96 -3.54
CA PHE A 45 -0.50 11.19 -3.02
C PHE A 45 -1.99 10.96 -2.78
N VAL A 46 -2.44 11.19 -1.54
CA VAL A 46 -3.84 11.11 -1.15
C VAL A 46 -4.35 12.52 -0.88
N ASP A 47 -5.29 12.96 -1.70
CA ASP A 47 -5.91 14.27 -1.63
C ASP A 47 -7.44 14.14 -1.79
N GLU A 48 -8.16 15.26 -1.87
CA GLU A 48 -9.62 15.27 -1.99
C GLU A 48 -10.14 14.49 -3.21
N SER A 49 -9.35 14.39 -4.28
CA SER A 49 -9.78 13.71 -5.52
C SER A 49 -9.83 12.18 -5.39
N ASN A 50 -9.12 11.60 -4.41
CA ASN A 50 -8.95 10.16 -4.32
C ASN A 50 -9.09 9.57 -2.90
N VAL A 51 -9.26 10.39 -1.86
CA VAL A 51 -9.37 9.96 -0.47
C VAL A 51 -10.47 8.93 -0.23
N ASP A 52 -11.63 9.07 -0.89
CA ASP A 52 -12.75 8.15 -0.72
C ASP A 52 -12.42 6.74 -1.24
N ARG A 53 -11.70 6.68 -2.36
CA ARG A 53 -11.26 5.41 -2.94
C ARG A 53 -10.23 4.72 -2.03
N VAL A 54 -9.31 5.47 -1.44
CA VAL A 54 -8.31 4.94 -0.51
C VAL A 54 -8.97 4.40 0.76
N LEU A 55 -9.93 5.13 1.33
CA LEU A 55 -10.69 4.67 2.50
C LEU A 55 -11.46 3.38 2.23
N GLN A 56 -12.03 3.23 1.04
CA GLN A 56 -12.70 2.00 0.64
C GLN A 56 -11.71 0.81 0.61
N LEU A 57 -10.53 1.00 0.02
CA LEU A 57 -9.51 -0.06 -0.03
C LEU A 57 -9.05 -0.48 1.38
N ILE A 58 -8.87 0.48 2.29
CA ILE A 58 -8.56 0.20 3.69
C ILE A 58 -9.69 -0.60 4.36
N ALA A 59 -10.95 -0.23 4.14
CA ALA A 59 -12.10 -0.95 4.69
C ALA A 59 -12.21 -2.40 4.16
N GLU A 60 -11.75 -2.63 2.92
CA GLU A 60 -11.65 -3.97 2.33
C GLU A 60 -10.40 -4.76 2.78
N GLY A 61 -9.53 -4.16 3.61
CA GLY A 61 -8.28 -4.76 4.06
C GLY A 61 -7.18 -4.79 2.99
N LYS A 62 -7.26 -3.92 1.99
CA LYS A 62 -6.36 -3.83 0.82
C LYS A 62 -5.63 -2.47 0.73
N GLY A 63 -5.66 -1.71 1.81
CA GLY A 63 -5.13 -0.34 1.90
C GLY A 63 -3.65 -0.25 2.19
#